data_AF-A0A9P0HG09-F1
#
_entry.id   AF-A0A9P0HG09-F1
#
_cell.length_a   1.000
_cell.length_b   1.000
_cell.length_c   1.000
_cell.angle_alpha   90.00
_cell.angle_beta   90.00
_cell.angle_gamma   90.00
#
_symmetry.space_group_name_H-M   'P 1'
#
loop_
_entity.id
_entity.type
_entity.pdbx_description
1 polymer ?
#
loop_
_entity_poly.entity_id
_entity_poly.type
_entity_poly.pdbx_seq_one_letter_code
_entity_poly.pdbx_strand_id
1 'polypeptide(L)'
;MEPEIKSSSQFEEYNEYGITVFADTKASCPRKSPLYLSKELSFVRNLVCNILNLIVQTRGSECSNKCIDVLGGTGISGILWKRILGNNVEVKINNPNEQAIDFLLRNVENNSVDVEVTIKDPCIVLHERGYNFIYLNCTNDAANYFDAALRHISRNGVLVITAKDDCALHGNNPDVAFRRYSGRITRVQYYQELGIRLVIAALARTAAKFNKAISVLCCVSYINTFTIAVIVQKGPLLANKMLENIRLLKHCMVCENRRFFPRHDGFTQDPNEVKLDCSCANKAPGKTNLELGPVWSGPIFDVSFVERLQANFKLCEQNIFSNYELSTTFDLILEEARCPTIESSDEPKRTKYDFSDQPPFYFNIHKHHPQINQLMKLNKVVERLRKMGYRASKTHFDKLAIRTDAPLSSLFEIMSSFDCNNLQ
;
A
#
# COMPACT_ATOMS: atom_id res chain seq x y z
N MET A 1 24.95 -24.54 -26.43
CA MET A 1 25.84 -23.92 -25.43
C MET A 1 25.07 -23.89 -24.13
N GLU A 2 25.29 -24.89 -23.27
CA GLU A 2 24.85 -24.82 -21.88
C GLU A 2 25.54 -23.62 -21.23
N PRO A 3 24.83 -22.78 -20.45
CA PRO A 3 25.49 -21.73 -19.71
C PRO A 3 26.27 -22.39 -18.57
N GLU A 4 27.60 -22.28 -18.63
CA GLU A 4 28.49 -22.57 -17.51
C GLU A 4 27.95 -21.92 -16.24
N ILE A 5 27.72 -22.75 -15.22
CA ILE A 5 27.41 -22.30 -13.86
C ILE A 5 28.61 -21.50 -13.39
N LYS A 6 28.49 -20.16 -13.44
CA LYS A 6 29.51 -19.25 -12.93
C LYS A 6 29.76 -19.55 -11.45
N SER A 7 31.05 -19.56 -11.10
CA SER A 7 31.67 -19.89 -9.82
C SER A 7 30.85 -19.61 -8.56
N SER A 8 31.03 -20.47 -7.55
CA SER A 8 30.51 -20.40 -6.17
C SER A 8 30.72 -19.09 -5.39
N SER A 9 31.32 -18.06 -5.98
CA SER A 9 31.58 -16.74 -5.38
C SER A 9 30.44 -15.72 -5.56
N GLN A 10 29.41 -16.02 -6.35
CA GLN A 10 28.31 -15.08 -6.62
C GLN A 10 27.20 -15.09 -5.56
N PHE A 11 26.96 -16.24 -4.92
CA PHE A 11 25.85 -16.42 -3.96
C PHE A 11 26.40 -16.50 -2.54
N GLU A 12 25.68 -15.90 -1.59
CA GLU A 12 26.05 -15.87 -0.18
C GLU A 12 24.90 -16.40 0.69
N GLU A 13 25.23 -16.92 1.87
CA GLU A 13 24.24 -17.14 2.91
C GLU A 13 23.78 -15.79 3.46
N TYR A 14 22.47 -15.59 3.44
CA TYR A 14 21.82 -14.42 3.99
C TYR A 14 20.90 -14.83 5.12
N ASN A 15 21.10 -14.20 6.28
CA ASN A 15 20.31 -14.43 7.48
C ASN A 15 19.31 -13.29 7.70
N GLU A 16 18.06 -13.63 7.90
CA GLU A 16 16.99 -12.68 8.22
C GLU A 16 15.95 -13.35 9.12
N TYR A 17 15.61 -12.71 10.24
CA TYR A 17 14.59 -13.20 11.19
C TYR A 17 14.75 -14.69 11.56
N GLY A 18 16.01 -15.12 11.75
CA GLY A 18 16.35 -16.50 12.10
C GLY A 18 16.28 -17.52 10.95
N ILE A 19 16.12 -17.07 9.71
CA ILE A 19 16.09 -17.89 8.50
C ILE A 19 17.36 -17.65 7.72
N THR A 20 17.95 -18.74 7.22
CA THR A 20 19.16 -18.69 6.41
C THR A 20 18.83 -19.11 4.99
N VAL A 21 19.09 -18.27 4.00
CA VAL A 21 18.89 -18.59 2.58
C VAL A 21 20.14 -18.30 1.77
N PHE A 22 20.45 -19.16 0.80
CA PHE A 22 21.36 -18.83 -0.29
C PHE A 22 20.71 -17.83 -1.23
N ALA A 23 21.38 -16.71 -1.45
CA ALA A 23 20.86 -15.60 -2.25
C ALA A 23 21.96 -14.80 -2.96
N ASP A 24 21.58 -14.09 -4.01
CA ASP A 24 22.36 -13.00 -4.60
C ASP A 24 21.81 -11.66 -4.09
N THR A 25 22.47 -11.13 -3.06
CA THR A 25 22.06 -9.84 -2.48
C THR A 25 22.75 -8.64 -3.12
N LYS A 26 23.72 -8.88 -4.01
CA LYS A 26 24.52 -7.86 -4.71
C LYS A 26 23.89 -7.47 -6.04
N ALA A 27 23.10 -8.37 -6.64
CA ALA A 27 22.33 -8.07 -7.84
C ALA A 27 21.40 -6.87 -7.62
N SER A 28 21.29 -6.00 -8.63
CA SER A 28 20.45 -4.79 -8.56
C SER A 28 18.97 -5.06 -8.88
N CYS A 29 18.67 -6.13 -9.61
CA CYS A 29 17.29 -6.48 -9.98
C CYS A 29 17.13 -7.99 -10.27
N PRO A 30 15.90 -8.52 -10.23
CA PRO A 30 15.63 -9.95 -10.48
C PRO A 30 16.05 -10.45 -11.87
N ARG A 31 16.15 -9.57 -12.86
CA ARG A 31 16.58 -9.96 -14.22
C ARG A 31 18.06 -10.32 -14.29
N LYS A 32 18.87 -9.86 -13.33
CA LYS A 32 20.32 -10.09 -13.31
C LYS A 32 20.73 -11.36 -12.58
N SER A 33 19.85 -11.93 -11.77
CA SER A 33 20.17 -13.11 -10.98
C SER A 33 18.91 -13.92 -10.64
N PRO A 34 18.93 -15.25 -10.84
CA PRO A 34 17.82 -16.13 -10.48
C PRO A 34 17.55 -16.16 -8.96
N LEU A 35 18.55 -15.79 -8.15
CA LEU A 35 18.47 -15.76 -6.68
C LEU A 35 18.50 -14.34 -6.12
N TYR A 36 18.06 -13.36 -6.91
CA TYR A 36 17.97 -11.98 -6.45
C TYR A 36 17.19 -11.87 -5.13
N LEU A 37 17.83 -11.27 -4.12
CA LEU A 37 17.19 -10.91 -2.87
C LEU A 37 17.50 -9.46 -2.52
N SER A 38 16.45 -8.66 -2.37
CA SER A 38 16.59 -7.29 -1.87
C SER A 38 16.58 -7.28 -0.34
N LYS A 39 17.68 -6.81 0.27
CA LYS A 39 17.77 -6.55 1.71
C LYS A 39 16.80 -5.44 2.15
N GLU A 40 16.54 -4.46 1.28
CA GLU A 40 15.60 -3.35 1.54
C GLU A 40 14.15 -3.83 1.78
N LEU A 41 13.79 -5.01 1.24
CA LEU A 41 12.46 -5.60 1.42
C LEU A 41 12.30 -6.38 2.74
N SER A 42 13.29 -6.40 3.62
CA SER A 42 13.22 -7.07 4.92
C SER A 42 12.04 -6.54 5.76
N PHE A 43 11.87 -5.21 5.80
CA PHE A 43 10.72 -4.54 6.41
C PHE A 43 9.39 -5.06 5.85
N VAL A 44 9.28 -5.16 4.53
CA VAL A 44 8.04 -5.58 3.85
C VAL A 44 7.75 -7.06 4.12
N ARG A 45 8.75 -7.94 4.13
CA ARG A 45 8.57 -9.35 4.48
C ARG A 45 8.05 -9.52 5.91
N ASN A 46 8.57 -8.73 6.85
CA ASN A 46 8.10 -8.69 8.23
C ASN A 46 6.65 -8.17 8.32
N LEU A 47 6.32 -7.08 7.63
CA LEU A 47 4.95 -6.56 7.53
C LEU A 47 3.96 -7.60 6.99
N VAL A 48 4.27 -8.23 5.85
CA VAL A 48 3.42 -9.24 5.21
C VAL A 48 3.22 -10.45 6.14
N CYS A 49 4.27 -10.88 6.83
CA CYS A 49 4.17 -11.96 7.79
C CYS A 49 3.28 -11.61 8.99
N ASN A 50 3.35 -10.39 9.52
CA ASN A 50 2.48 -9.93 10.60
C ASN A 50 1.01 -9.83 10.16
N ILE A 51 0.76 -9.40 8.93
CA ILE A 51 -0.58 -9.40 8.32
C ILE A 51 -1.11 -10.84 8.27
N LEU A 52 -0.31 -11.80 7.78
CA LEU A 52 -0.71 -13.21 7.75
C LEU A 52 -0.97 -13.78 9.15
N ASN A 53 -0.07 -13.50 10.11
CA ASN A 53 -0.23 -13.94 11.49
C ASN A 53 -1.56 -13.47 12.10
N LEU A 54 -1.90 -12.18 11.94
CA LEU A 54 -3.16 -11.64 12.42
C LEU A 54 -4.37 -12.33 11.77
N ILE A 55 -4.31 -12.62 10.47
CA ILE A 55 -5.39 -13.31 9.74
C ILE A 55 -5.59 -14.74 10.26
N VAL A 56 -4.50 -15.47 10.49
CA VAL A 56 -4.51 -16.82 11.04
C VAL A 56 -5.13 -16.82 12.44
N GLN A 57 -4.71 -15.91 13.32
CA GLN A 57 -5.28 -15.77 14.66
C GLN A 57 -6.78 -15.43 14.63
N THR A 58 -7.19 -14.53 13.74
CA THR A 58 -8.60 -14.11 13.62
C THR A 58 -9.52 -15.25 13.14
N ARG A 59 -8.99 -16.18 12.35
CA ARG A 59 -9.76 -17.33 11.82
C ARG A 59 -9.79 -18.54 12.76
N GLY A 60 -8.89 -18.59 13.75
CA GLY A 60 -8.77 -19.70 14.69
C GLY A 60 -7.94 -20.88 14.15
N SER A 61 -7.43 -21.68 15.08
CA SER A 61 -6.45 -22.75 14.87
C SER A 61 -6.99 -23.97 14.11
N GLU A 62 -8.31 -24.12 14.03
CA GLU A 62 -8.98 -25.26 13.40
C GLU A 62 -9.08 -25.13 11.87
N CYS A 63 -8.80 -23.93 11.33
CA CYS A 63 -8.83 -23.69 9.89
C CYS A 63 -7.45 -23.92 9.26
N SER A 64 -7.34 -24.87 8.32
CA SER A 64 -6.17 -24.97 7.46
C SER A 64 -6.05 -23.71 6.59
N ASN A 65 -5.05 -22.86 6.86
CA ASN A 65 -4.82 -21.63 6.09
C ASN A 65 -3.90 -21.91 4.90
N LYS A 66 -4.48 -22.05 3.72
CA LYS A 66 -3.74 -22.25 2.46
C LYS A 66 -3.13 -20.94 1.98
N CYS A 67 -1.81 -20.84 2.04
CA CYS A 67 -1.04 -19.65 1.73
C CYS A 67 -0.17 -19.89 0.50
N ILE A 68 -0.03 -18.88 -0.36
CA ILE A 68 0.89 -18.95 -1.51
C ILE A 68 1.75 -17.70 -1.61
N ASP A 69 3.07 -17.92 -1.69
CA ASP A 69 4.04 -16.95 -2.18
C ASP A 69 4.22 -17.18 -3.68
N VAL A 70 3.53 -16.37 -4.50
CA VAL A 70 3.36 -16.64 -5.93
C VAL A 70 4.65 -16.39 -6.73
N LEU A 71 5.45 -15.43 -6.27
CA LEU A 71 6.70 -14.98 -6.87
C LEU A 71 7.81 -15.08 -5.82
N GLY A 72 8.02 -16.29 -5.32
CA GLY A 72 8.78 -16.55 -4.09
C GLY A 72 10.27 -16.27 -4.16
N GLY A 73 10.86 -16.14 -5.35
CA GLY A 73 12.30 -15.90 -5.50
C GLY A 73 13.13 -16.97 -4.77
N THR A 74 13.89 -16.56 -3.76
CA THR A 74 14.68 -17.47 -2.91
C THR A 74 13.85 -18.28 -1.92
N GLY A 75 12.54 -18.02 -1.81
CA GLY A 75 11.61 -18.67 -0.89
C GLY A 75 11.50 -18.03 0.48
N ILE A 76 12.27 -16.97 0.74
CA ILE A 76 12.44 -16.39 2.07
C ILE A 76 11.11 -16.02 2.76
N SER A 77 10.13 -15.47 2.04
CA SER A 77 8.84 -15.08 2.66
C SER A 77 8.01 -16.32 3.05
N GLY A 78 7.85 -17.28 2.14
CA GLY A 78 7.12 -18.52 2.42
C GLY A 78 7.77 -19.36 3.53
N ILE A 79 9.10 -19.46 3.54
CA ILE A 79 9.86 -20.13 4.61
C ILE A 79 9.62 -19.41 5.94
N LEU A 80 9.62 -18.07 5.94
CA LEU A 80 9.33 -17.26 7.13
C LEU A 80 7.95 -17.55 7.69
N TRP A 81 6.92 -17.53 6.85
CA TRP A 81 5.56 -17.84 7.29
C TRP A 81 5.47 -19.23 7.91
N LYS A 82 6.06 -20.25 7.27
CA LYS A 82 6.01 -21.63 7.79
C LYS A 82 6.76 -21.77 9.10
N ARG A 83 7.93 -21.14 9.23
CA ARG A 83 8.75 -21.20 10.45
C ARG A 83 8.03 -20.59 11.66
N ILE A 84 7.26 -19.52 11.44
CA ILE A 84 6.59 -18.80 12.53
C ILE A 84 5.24 -19.43 12.88
N LEU A 85 4.46 -19.74 11.86
CA LEU A 85 3.06 -20.13 12.02
C LEU A 85 2.89 -21.65 12.09
N GLY A 86 3.93 -22.41 11.75
CA GLY A 86 3.99 -23.86 11.89
C GLY A 86 2.85 -24.57 11.15
N ASN A 87 2.07 -25.35 11.90
CA ASN A 87 0.96 -26.14 11.36
C ASN A 87 -0.32 -25.31 11.12
N ASN A 88 -0.35 -24.05 11.55
CA ASN A 88 -1.51 -23.18 11.30
C ASN A 88 -1.59 -22.71 9.82
N VAL A 89 -0.52 -22.92 9.04
CA VAL A 89 -0.44 -22.57 7.63
C VAL A 89 0.04 -23.75 6.77
N GLU A 90 -0.59 -23.89 5.61
CA GLU A 90 -0.11 -24.73 4.51
C GLU A 90 0.49 -23.79 3.47
N VAL A 91 1.81 -23.83 3.28
CA VAL A 91 2.54 -22.86 2.44
C VAL A 91 2.94 -23.50 1.13
N LYS A 92 2.58 -22.85 0.03
CA LYS A 92 3.13 -23.09 -1.30
C LYS A 92 4.04 -21.94 -1.72
N ILE A 93 5.22 -22.25 -2.22
CA ILE A 93 6.17 -21.28 -2.77
C ILE A 93 6.31 -21.57 -4.25
N ASN A 94 5.88 -20.63 -5.09
CA ASN A 94 6.04 -20.72 -6.53
C ASN A 94 7.17 -19.82 -7.01
N ASN A 95 8.01 -20.33 -7.92
CA ASN A 95 8.98 -19.51 -8.64
C ASN A 95 8.96 -19.92 -10.12
N PRO A 96 8.58 -19.02 -11.06
CA PRO A 96 8.55 -19.35 -12.48
C PRO A 96 9.95 -19.49 -13.10
N ASN A 97 11.02 -19.13 -12.40
CA ASN A 97 12.38 -19.28 -12.89
C ASN A 97 12.94 -20.67 -12.56
N GLU A 98 13.01 -21.54 -13.55
CA GLU A 98 13.57 -22.89 -13.44
C GLU A 98 15.00 -22.92 -12.90
N GLN A 99 15.82 -21.91 -13.20
CA GLN A 99 17.21 -21.84 -12.73
C GLN A 99 17.33 -21.65 -11.21
N ALA A 100 16.24 -21.29 -10.52
CA ALA A 100 16.23 -21.06 -9.08
C ALA A 100 15.80 -22.29 -8.27
N ILE A 101 15.33 -23.38 -8.90
CA ILE A 101 14.69 -24.49 -8.17
C ILE A 101 15.62 -25.20 -7.20
N ASP A 102 16.81 -25.59 -7.64
CA ASP A 102 17.75 -26.35 -6.80
C ASP A 102 18.14 -25.55 -5.56
N PHE A 103 18.31 -24.24 -5.72
CA PHE A 103 18.63 -23.33 -4.62
C PHE A 103 17.42 -23.07 -3.72
N LEU A 104 16.21 -22.97 -4.28
CA LEU A 104 14.98 -22.82 -3.51
C LEU A 104 14.73 -24.07 -2.64
N LEU A 105 14.91 -25.27 -3.20
CA LEU A 105 14.80 -26.53 -2.46
C LEU A 105 15.85 -26.61 -1.35
N ARG A 106 17.12 -26.29 -1.65
CA ARG A 106 18.17 -26.19 -0.62
C ARG A 106 17.84 -25.20 0.49
N ASN A 107 17.27 -24.04 0.14
CA ASN A 107 16.84 -23.05 1.14
C ASN A 107 15.73 -23.59 2.05
N VAL A 108 14.78 -24.32 1.49
CA VAL A 108 13.72 -24.99 2.26
C VAL A 108 14.31 -26.04 3.21
N GLU A 109 15.19 -26.91 2.70
CA GLU A 109 15.88 -27.94 3.47
C GLU A 109 16.72 -27.37 4.61
N ASN A 110 17.53 -26.32 4.33
CA ASN A 110 18.38 -25.64 5.31
C ASN A 110 17.61 -25.04 6.49
N ASN A 111 16.33 -24.72 6.29
CA ASN A 111 15.48 -24.19 7.35
C ASN A 111 14.58 -25.25 7.99
N SER A 112 14.65 -26.51 7.54
CA SER A 112 13.88 -27.64 8.07
C SER A 112 12.37 -27.35 8.15
N VAL A 113 11.83 -26.71 7.10
CA VAL A 113 10.41 -26.38 7.00
C VAL A 113 9.70 -27.26 5.97
N ASP A 114 8.47 -27.64 6.27
CA ASP A 114 7.60 -28.38 5.34
C ASP A 114 6.76 -27.40 4.50
N VAL A 115 7.18 -27.16 3.26
CA VAL A 115 6.50 -26.30 2.29
C VAL A 115 6.46 -26.96 0.91
N GLU A 116 5.38 -26.73 0.16
CA GLU A 116 5.28 -27.20 -1.22
C GLU A 116 5.98 -26.20 -2.15
N VAL A 117 6.94 -26.65 -2.95
CA VAL A 117 7.64 -25.82 -3.95
C VAL A 117 7.15 -26.15 -5.36
N THR A 118 6.86 -25.13 -6.16
CA THR A 118 6.43 -25.30 -7.56
C THR A 118 7.18 -24.39 -8.53
N ILE A 119 7.41 -24.89 -9.76
CA ILE A 119 7.89 -24.10 -10.89
C ILE A 119 6.78 -24.03 -11.93
N LYS A 120 5.91 -23.03 -11.80
CA LYS A 120 4.78 -22.84 -12.72
C LYS A 120 4.63 -21.38 -13.06
N ASP A 121 3.99 -21.14 -14.20
CA ASP A 121 3.47 -19.82 -14.50
C ASP A 121 2.57 -19.33 -13.33
N PRO A 122 2.74 -18.09 -12.86
CA PRO A 122 1.99 -17.54 -11.73
C PRO A 122 0.47 -17.64 -11.89
N CYS A 123 -0.05 -17.45 -13.09
CA CYS A 123 -1.49 -17.53 -13.35
C CYS A 123 -1.95 -18.99 -13.29
N ILE A 124 -1.17 -19.93 -13.82
CA ILE A 124 -1.49 -21.37 -13.75
C ILE A 124 -1.61 -21.82 -12.29
N VAL A 125 -0.59 -21.58 -11.45
CA VAL A 125 -0.60 -22.04 -10.04
C VAL A 125 -1.74 -21.43 -9.21
N LEU A 126 -2.16 -20.21 -9.55
CA LEU A 126 -3.31 -19.53 -8.94
C LEU A 126 -4.66 -20.13 -9.36
N HIS A 127 -4.73 -20.83 -10.49
CA HIS A 127 -5.94 -21.53 -10.96
C HIS A 127 -6.08 -22.95 -10.40
N GLU A 128 -5.01 -23.57 -9.91
CA GLU A 128 -5.05 -24.98 -9.46
C GLU A 128 -5.94 -25.19 -8.23
N ARG A 129 -6.04 -24.19 -7.35
CA ARG A 129 -6.86 -24.26 -6.13
C ARG A 129 -7.16 -22.88 -5.56
N GLY A 130 -8.10 -22.83 -4.61
CA GLY A 130 -8.35 -21.63 -3.84
C GLY A 130 -7.38 -21.45 -2.67
N TYR A 131 -6.91 -20.21 -2.48
CA TYR A 131 -6.02 -19.82 -1.39
C TYR A 131 -6.73 -18.88 -0.41
N ASN A 132 -6.32 -18.98 0.84
CA ASN A 132 -6.76 -18.17 1.97
C ASN A 132 -5.96 -16.88 2.10
N PHE A 133 -4.70 -16.93 1.66
CA PHE A 133 -3.74 -15.84 1.62
C PHE A 133 -2.91 -15.94 0.34
N ILE A 134 -2.91 -14.89 -0.47
CA ILE A 134 -2.12 -14.81 -1.70
C ILE A 134 -1.17 -13.63 -1.57
N TYR A 135 0.12 -13.85 -1.80
CA TYR A 135 1.12 -12.78 -1.83
C TYR A 135 1.70 -12.64 -3.24
N LEU A 136 1.65 -11.42 -3.76
CA LEU A 136 2.25 -11.02 -5.03
C LEU A 136 3.37 -10.00 -4.75
N ASN A 137 4.62 -10.45 -4.76
CA ASN A 137 5.79 -9.57 -4.69
C ASN A 137 6.29 -9.22 -6.08
N CYS A 138 5.68 -8.22 -6.70
CA CYS A 138 5.96 -7.83 -8.07
C CYS A 138 7.04 -6.74 -8.15
N THR A 139 7.83 -6.74 -9.21
CA THR A 139 8.74 -5.61 -9.50
C THR A 139 8.06 -4.54 -10.32
N ASN A 140 7.49 -4.93 -11.46
CA ASN A 140 6.55 -4.19 -12.28
C ASN A 140 5.53 -5.23 -12.77
N ASP A 141 4.31 -4.84 -13.17
CA ASP A 141 3.30 -5.76 -13.75
C ASP A 141 2.36 -6.50 -12.77
N ALA A 142 2.11 -5.97 -11.57
CA ALA A 142 1.14 -6.59 -10.64
C ALA A 142 -0.23 -6.85 -11.29
N ALA A 143 -0.67 -5.95 -12.18
CA ALA A 143 -1.94 -6.06 -12.91
C ALA A 143 -2.11 -7.35 -13.71
N ASN A 144 -1.00 -7.96 -14.18
CA ASN A 144 -1.05 -9.18 -14.99
C ASN A 144 -1.61 -10.38 -14.22
N TYR A 145 -1.55 -10.34 -12.88
CA TYR A 145 -1.95 -11.45 -12.02
C TYR A 145 -3.33 -11.27 -11.39
N PHE A 146 -3.98 -10.12 -11.57
CA PHE A 146 -5.22 -9.79 -10.85
C PHE A 146 -6.36 -10.75 -11.17
N ASP A 147 -6.57 -11.07 -12.45
CA ASP A 147 -7.66 -11.96 -12.85
C ASP A 147 -7.47 -13.38 -12.27
N ALA A 148 -6.24 -13.92 -12.32
CA ALA A 148 -5.93 -15.23 -11.77
C ALA A 148 -6.04 -15.25 -10.23
N ALA A 149 -5.46 -14.27 -9.55
CA ALA A 149 -5.49 -14.17 -8.09
C ALA A 149 -6.93 -14.06 -7.56
N LEU A 150 -7.78 -13.27 -8.22
CA LEU A 150 -9.15 -13.03 -7.75
C LEU A 150 -10.14 -14.12 -8.16
N ARG A 151 -9.86 -14.94 -9.18
CA ARG A 151 -10.85 -15.93 -9.67
C ARG A 151 -11.14 -17.00 -8.62
N HIS A 152 -10.10 -17.63 -8.06
CA HIS A 152 -10.24 -18.77 -7.12
C HIS A 152 -9.95 -18.41 -5.66
N ILE A 153 -9.65 -17.16 -5.32
CA ILE A 153 -9.45 -16.76 -3.92
C ILE A 153 -10.63 -17.20 -3.04
N SER A 154 -10.29 -17.75 -1.87
CA SER A 154 -11.28 -18.26 -0.91
C SER A 154 -12.18 -17.15 -0.40
N ARG A 155 -13.35 -17.51 0.14
CA ARG A 155 -14.24 -16.53 0.79
C ARG A 155 -13.48 -15.87 1.95
N ASN A 156 -13.54 -14.55 2.03
CA ASN A 156 -12.79 -13.76 3.01
C ASN A 156 -11.27 -13.97 2.91
N GLY A 157 -10.77 -14.43 1.75
CA GLY A 157 -9.35 -14.57 1.47
C GLY A 157 -8.67 -13.21 1.39
N VAL A 158 -7.38 -13.16 1.74
CA VAL A 158 -6.60 -11.93 1.71
C VAL A 158 -5.60 -11.99 0.57
N LEU A 159 -5.52 -10.89 -0.18
CA LEU A 159 -4.54 -10.68 -1.23
C LEU A 159 -3.64 -9.53 -0.79
N VAL A 160 -2.34 -9.80 -0.73
CA VAL A 160 -1.30 -8.79 -0.45
C VAL A 160 -0.45 -8.61 -1.70
N ILE A 161 -0.32 -7.36 -2.15
CA ILE A 161 0.47 -6.99 -3.32
C ILE A 161 1.56 -6.04 -2.85
N THR A 162 2.81 -6.42 -3.05
CA THR A 162 3.95 -5.52 -2.98
C THR A 162 4.41 -5.21 -4.38
N ALA A 163 4.57 -3.93 -4.71
CA ALA A 163 5.17 -3.51 -5.95
C ALA A 163 6.35 -2.57 -5.67
N LYS A 164 7.48 -2.83 -6.34
CA LYS A 164 8.60 -1.88 -6.40
C LYS A 164 8.25 -0.75 -7.36
N ASP A 165 8.80 0.43 -7.09
CA ASP A 165 8.58 1.71 -7.78
C ASP A 165 8.44 1.54 -9.31
N ASP A 166 7.19 1.50 -9.76
CA ASP A 166 6.81 1.52 -11.17
C ASP A 166 6.66 2.99 -11.56
N CYS A 167 7.62 3.49 -12.33
CA CYS A 167 7.59 4.86 -12.84
C CYS A 167 6.27 5.23 -13.55
N ALA A 168 5.53 4.24 -14.09
CA ALA A 168 4.21 4.46 -14.66
C ALA A 168 3.20 4.93 -13.60
N LEU A 169 3.24 4.36 -12.39
CA LEU A 169 2.39 4.73 -11.25
C LEU A 169 2.74 6.11 -10.66
N HIS A 170 3.86 6.70 -11.07
CA HIS A 170 4.29 8.05 -10.68
C HIS A 170 3.97 9.12 -11.74
N GLY A 171 3.24 8.73 -12.81
CA GLY A 171 2.88 9.62 -13.89
C GLY A 171 3.99 9.89 -14.91
N ASN A 172 5.11 9.14 -14.88
CA ASN A 172 6.17 9.28 -15.88
C ASN A 172 5.78 8.67 -17.23
N ASN A 173 5.02 7.58 -17.21
CA ASN A 173 4.56 6.87 -18.41
C ASN A 173 3.03 6.67 -18.35
N PRO A 174 2.23 7.72 -18.63
CA PRO A 174 0.78 7.68 -18.50
C PRO A 174 0.12 6.58 -19.34
N ASP A 175 0.66 6.26 -20.52
CA ASP A 175 0.13 5.19 -21.38
C ASP A 175 0.34 3.80 -20.78
N VAL A 176 1.46 3.58 -20.08
CA VAL A 176 1.70 2.32 -19.37
C VAL A 176 0.75 2.18 -18.19
N ALA A 177 0.54 3.27 -17.43
CA ALA A 177 -0.43 3.30 -16.35
C ALA A 177 -1.86 3.03 -16.88
N PHE A 178 -2.22 3.64 -18.01
CA PHE A 178 -3.52 3.43 -18.63
C PHE A 178 -3.70 1.99 -19.14
N ARG A 179 -2.71 1.40 -19.82
CA ARG A 179 -2.82 0.02 -20.30
C ARG A 179 -2.92 -1.00 -19.17
N ARG A 180 -2.14 -0.83 -18.09
CA ARG A 180 -2.08 -1.79 -16.98
C ARG A 180 -3.22 -1.61 -15.97
N TYR A 181 -3.59 -0.37 -15.69
CA TYR A 181 -4.49 -0.03 -14.58
C TYR A 181 -5.71 0.81 -15.01
N SER A 182 -5.95 0.96 -16.32
CA SER A 182 -7.13 1.63 -16.91
C SER A 182 -7.45 3.01 -16.35
N GLY A 183 -6.44 3.78 -15.97
CA GLY A 183 -6.59 5.15 -15.51
C GLY A 183 -5.41 6.03 -15.91
N ARG A 184 -5.70 7.29 -16.20
CA ARG A 184 -4.69 8.30 -16.58
C ARG A 184 -4.26 9.07 -15.34
N ILE A 185 -2.95 9.14 -15.11
CA ILE A 185 -2.36 9.91 -14.02
C ILE A 185 -1.21 10.75 -14.54
N THR A 186 -0.82 11.77 -13.78
CA THR A 186 0.28 12.67 -14.08
C THR A 186 1.20 12.81 -12.88
N ARG A 187 2.34 13.47 -13.06
CA ARG A 187 3.26 13.80 -11.97
C ARG A 187 2.60 14.81 -11.02
N VAL A 188 2.52 14.43 -9.75
CA VAL A 188 1.94 15.24 -8.65
C VAL A 188 2.74 15.02 -7.37
N GLN A 189 2.58 15.84 -6.32
CA GLN A 189 3.30 15.60 -5.07
C GLN A 189 2.79 14.40 -4.27
N TYR A 190 1.51 14.05 -4.42
CA TYR A 190 0.88 12.93 -3.74
C TYR A 190 0.93 11.62 -4.55
N TYR A 191 1.97 11.47 -5.39
CA TYR A 191 2.05 10.42 -6.40
C TYR A 191 2.00 9.00 -5.83
N GLN A 192 2.56 8.76 -4.63
CA GLN A 192 2.56 7.44 -4.01
C GLN A 192 1.13 6.97 -3.73
N GLU A 193 0.33 7.82 -3.08
CA GLU A 193 -1.07 7.50 -2.79
C GLU A 193 -1.92 7.47 -4.08
N LEU A 194 -1.63 8.35 -5.06
CA LEU A 194 -2.30 8.31 -6.37
C LEU A 194 -2.07 6.98 -7.09
N GLY A 195 -0.83 6.49 -7.11
CA GLY A 195 -0.46 5.20 -7.69
C GLY A 195 -1.16 4.04 -6.98
N ILE A 196 -1.13 4.01 -5.65
CA ILE A 196 -1.83 3.00 -4.84
C ILE A 196 -3.33 2.98 -5.13
N ARG A 197 -3.97 4.16 -5.16
CA ARG A 197 -5.41 4.27 -5.45
C ARG A 197 -5.74 3.84 -6.89
N LEU A 198 -4.83 4.04 -7.84
CA LEU A 198 -4.97 3.54 -9.21
C LEU A 198 -4.90 1.99 -9.26
N VAL A 199 -3.97 1.39 -8.51
CA VAL A 199 -3.83 -0.06 -8.39
C VAL A 199 -5.08 -0.67 -7.73
N ILE A 200 -5.57 -0.09 -6.64
CA ILE A 200 -6.79 -0.56 -5.95
C ILE A 200 -8.00 -0.47 -6.88
N ALA A 201 -8.14 0.61 -7.65
CA ALA A 201 -9.24 0.73 -8.61
C ALA A 201 -9.19 -0.35 -9.69
N ALA A 202 -8.01 -0.67 -10.21
CA ALA A 202 -7.84 -1.77 -11.16
C ALA A 202 -8.20 -3.13 -10.54
N LEU A 203 -7.75 -3.38 -9.30
CA LEU A 203 -8.07 -4.59 -8.56
C LEU A 203 -9.57 -4.73 -8.28
N ALA A 204 -10.23 -3.64 -7.88
CA ALA A 204 -11.67 -3.58 -7.64
C ALA A 204 -12.48 -3.88 -8.92
N ARG A 205 -12.11 -3.28 -10.06
CA ARG A 205 -12.76 -3.59 -11.35
C ARG A 205 -12.61 -5.06 -11.70
N THR A 206 -11.43 -5.64 -11.51
CA THR A 206 -11.20 -7.06 -11.77
C THR A 206 -12.00 -7.96 -10.83
N ALA A 207 -12.08 -7.63 -9.54
CA ALA A 207 -12.86 -8.41 -8.56
C ALA A 207 -14.35 -8.41 -8.90
N ALA A 208 -14.88 -7.25 -9.32
CA ALA A 208 -16.28 -7.10 -9.69
C ALA A 208 -16.71 -8.04 -10.84
N LYS A 209 -15.83 -8.29 -11.82
CA LYS A 209 -16.09 -9.26 -12.91
C LYS A 209 -16.44 -10.67 -12.39
N PHE A 210 -15.98 -11.01 -11.19
CA PHE A 210 -16.21 -12.32 -10.56
C PHE A 210 -17.24 -12.28 -9.43
N ASN A 211 -18.10 -11.25 -9.37
CA ASN A 211 -19.05 -11.02 -8.27
C ASN A 211 -18.36 -10.97 -6.89
N LYS A 212 -17.17 -10.36 -6.83
CA LYS A 212 -16.41 -10.17 -5.60
C LYS A 212 -16.19 -8.69 -5.33
N ALA A 213 -16.13 -8.35 -4.04
CA ALA A 213 -15.74 -7.03 -3.56
C ALA A 213 -14.43 -7.14 -2.79
N ILE A 214 -13.58 -6.12 -2.93
CA ILE A 214 -12.38 -5.92 -2.11
C ILE A 214 -12.69 -4.88 -1.04
N SER A 215 -12.12 -5.06 0.14
CA SER A 215 -12.02 -4.03 1.16
C SER A 215 -10.55 -3.87 1.53
N VAL A 216 -10.07 -2.63 1.54
CA VAL A 216 -8.67 -2.34 1.83
C VAL A 216 -8.44 -2.47 3.33
N LEU A 217 -7.50 -3.34 3.72
CA LEU A 217 -7.12 -3.53 5.11
C LEU A 217 -6.09 -2.48 5.52
N CYS A 218 -5.01 -2.36 4.75
CA CYS A 218 -4.02 -1.31 4.90
C CYS A 218 -3.20 -1.14 3.62
N CYS A 219 -2.57 0.01 3.47
CA CYS A 219 -1.56 0.30 2.46
C CYS A 219 -0.31 0.82 3.14
N VAL A 220 0.88 0.37 2.73
CA VAL A 220 2.15 0.82 3.33
C VAL A 220 3.13 1.19 2.24
N SER A 221 3.58 2.43 2.21
CA SER A 221 4.72 2.87 1.41
C SER A 221 6.00 2.77 2.23
N TYR A 222 7.02 2.12 1.67
CA TYR A 222 8.32 1.99 2.31
C TYR A 222 9.43 2.07 1.28
N ILE A 223 10.32 3.06 1.44
CA ILE A 223 11.39 3.42 0.49
C ILE A 223 10.80 3.61 -0.91
N ASN A 224 11.03 2.66 -1.81
CA ASN A 224 10.64 2.67 -3.21
C ASN A 224 9.68 1.51 -3.49
N THR A 225 8.83 1.16 -2.52
CA THR A 225 7.81 0.12 -2.66
C THR A 225 6.51 0.57 -2.01
N PHE A 226 5.41 0.01 -2.48
CA PHE A 226 4.16 0.05 -1.75
C PHE A 226 3.59 -1.36 -1.61
N THR A 227 2.94 -1.59 -0.48
CA THR A 227 2.24 -2.82 -0.11
C THR A 227 0.76 -2.51 0.04
N ILE A 228 -0.11 -3.30 -0.57
CA ILE A 228 -1.57 -3.17 -0.50
C ILE A 228 -2.11 -4.50 0.00
N ALA A 229 -2.79 -4.49 1.14
CA ALA A 229 -3.50 -5.65 1.68
C ALA A 229 -5.01 -5.45 1.52
N VAL A 230 -5.69 -6.40 0.88
CA VAL A 230 -7.14 -6.38 0.73
C VAL A 230 -7.75 -7.71 1.17
N ILE A 231 -8.93 -7.64 1.78
CA ILE A 231 -9.79 -8.80 2.00
C ILE A 231 -10.83 -8.89 0.89
N VAL A 232 -11.10 -10.10 0.42
CA VAL A 232 -12.00 -10.36 -0.71
C VAL A 232 -13.27 -11.06 -0.22
N GLN A 233 -14.40 -10.39 -0.40
CA GLN A 233 -15.73 -10.89 -0.07
C GLN A 233 -16.48 -11.27 -1.34
N LYS A 234 -17.29 -12.33 -1.27
CA LYS A 234 -18.13 -12.77 -2.40
C LYS A 234 -19.52 -12.17 -2.26
N GLY A 235 -20.06 -11.62 -3.34
CA GLY A 235 -21.40 -11.08 -3.41
C GLY A 235 -21.55 -10.01 -4.50
N PRO A 236 -22.49 -10.15 -5.44
CA PRO A 236 -22.70 -9.16 -6.51
C PRO A 236 -23.13 -7.79 -5.96
N LEU A 237 -23.96 -7.76 -4.91
CA LEU A 237 -24.37 -6.50 -4.27
C LEU A 237 -23.20 -5.76 -3.62
N LEU A 238 -22.30 -6.50 -2.98
CA LEU A 238 -21.06 -5.94 -2.43
C LEU A 238 -20.16 -5.41 -3.56
N ALA A 239 -20.06 -6.14 -4.67
CA ALA A 239 -19.29 -5.72 -5.83
C ALA A 239 -19.82 -4.41 -6.42
N ASN A 240 -21.14 -4.28 -6.59
CA ASN A 240 -21.78 -3.06 -7.07
C ASN A 240 -21.49 -1.87 -6.14
N LYS A 241 -21.68 -2.04 -4.82
CA LYS A 241 -21.40 -0.99 -3.83
C LYS A 241 -19.93 -0.56 -3.83
N MET A 242 -19.00 -1.52 -3.97
CA MET A 242 -17.57 -1.22 -4.04
C MET A 242 -17.22 -0.36 -5.27
N LEU A 243 -17.86 -0.60 -6.42
CA LEU A 243 -17.59 0.14 -7.65
C LEU A 243 -17.90 1.64 -7.52
N GLU A 244 -18.80 2.05 -6.61
CA GLU A 244 -19.07 3.46 -6.31
C GLU A 244 -17.83 4.21 -5.78
N ASN A 245 -16.84 3.49 -5.25
CA ASN A 245 -15.59 4.07 -4.80
C ASN A 245 -14.59 4.32 -5.94
N ILE A 246 -14.88 3.90 -7.17
CA ILE A 246 -14.01 4.14 -8.34
C ILE A 246 -14.46 5.42 -9.02
N ARG A 247 -13.70 6.50 -8.84
CA ARG A 247 -14.11 7.86 -9.26
C ARG A 247 -13.00 8.59 -9.99
N LEU A 248 -13.39 9.49 -10.89
CA LEU A 248 -12.47 10.46 -11.48
C LEU A 248 -12.06 11.49 -10.42
N LEU A 249 -10.86 12.04 -10.58
CA LEU A 249 -10.29 13.06 -9.70
C LEU A 249 -10.02 14.32 -10.52
N LYS A 250 -10.67 15.42 -10.19
CA LYS A 250 -10.31 16.73 -10.73
C LYS A 250 -9.10 17.26 -9.96
N HIS A 251 -8.09 17.75 -10.67
CA HIS A 251 -6.82 18.18 -10.09
C HIS A 251 -6.35 19.50 -10.71
N CYS A 252 -5.92 20.45 -9.89
CA CYS A 252 -5.30 21.69 -10.35
C CYS A 252 -3.78 21.52 -10.50
N MET A 253 -3.25 21.77 -11.69
CA MET A 253 -1.80 21.68 -11.99
C MET A 253 -0.96 22.79 -11.35
N VAL A 254 -1.59 23.83 -10.79
CA VAL A 254 -0.90 24.99 -10.20
C VAL A 254 -0.74 24.82 -8.70
N CYS A 255 -1.84 24.56 -7.99
CA CYS A 255 -1.83 24.46 -6.52
C CYS A 255 -1.99 23.03 -5.99
N GLU A 256 -2.24 22.05 -6.87
CA GLU A 256 -2.57 20.67 -6.53
C GLU A 256 -3.81 20.46 -5.64
N ASN A 257 -4.68 21.47 -5.55
CA ASN A 257 -6.04 21.27 -5.05
C ASN A 257 -6.74 20.22 -5.93
N ARG A 258 -7.59 19.42 -5.31
CA ARG A 258 -8.16 18.23 -5.95
C ARG A 258 -9.46 17.83 -5.30
N ARG A 259 -10.36 17.27 -6.11
CA ARG A 259 -11.70 16.85 -5.67
C ARG A 259 -12.16 15.65 -6.50
N PHE A 260 -12.69 14.63 -5.84
CA PHE A 260 -13.33 13.53 -6.55
C PHE A 260 -14.64 13.99 -7.19
N PHE A 261 -14.88 13.57 -8.43
CA PHE A 261 -16.19 13.66 -9.08
C PHE A 261 -17.24 12.96 -8.22
N PRO A 262 -18.49 13.43 -8.10
CA PRO A 262 -19.50 12.81 -7.24
C PRO A 262 -19.75 11.33 -7.59
N ARG A 263 -20.34 10.56 -6.67
CA ARG A 263 -20.73 9.17 -6.96
C ARG A 263 -21.69 9.15 -8.14
N HIS A 264 -21.58 8.13 -8.99
CA HIS A 264 -22.47 7.99 -10.14
C HIS A 264 -23.88 7.66 -9.64
N ASP A 265 -24.86 8.44 -10.05
CA ASP A 265 -26.27 8.35 -9.67
C ASP A 265 -27.17 7.84 -10.82
N GLY A 266 -26.57 7.46 -11.95
CA GLY A 266 -27.28 7.02 -13.15
C GLY A 266 -27.32 8.08 -14.25
N PHE A 267 -26.93 9.32 -13.95
CA PHE A 267 -26.97 10.44 -14.89
C PHE A 267 -25.57 10.83 -15.38
N THR A 268 -25.53 11.40 -16.59
CA THR A 268 -24.30 11.97 -17.14
C THR A 268 -23.87 13.17 -16.28
N GLN A 269 -22.68 13.10 -15.69
CA GLN A 269 -22.12 14.21 -14.93
C GLN A 269 -21.47 15.22 -15.89
N ASP A 270 -21.83 16.50 -15.78
CA ASP A 270 -21.10 17.57 -16.48
C ASP A 270 -19.78 17.86 -15.74
N PRO A 271 -18.60 17.67 -16.38
CA PRO A 271 -17.32 17.95 -15.75
C PRO A 271 -17.13 19.40 -15.29
N ASN A 272 -17.91 20.34 -15.82
CA ASN A 272 -17.87 21.75 -15.42
C ASN A 272 -18.54 22.02 -14.07
N GLU A 273 -19.43 21.14 -13.61
CA GLU A 273 -20.09 21.25 -12.30
C GLU A 273 -19.15 20.91 -11.14
N VAL A 274 -18.16 20.05 -11.39
CA VAL A 274 -17.14 19.73 -10.39
C VAL A 274 -16.14 20.89 -10.31
N LYS A 275 -16.31 21.80 -9.36
CA LYS A 275 -15.41 22.95 -9.17
C LYS A 275 -14.35 22.65 -8.10
N LEU A 276 -13.16 23.19 -8.31
CA LEU A 276 -12.10 23.20 -7.30
C LEU A 276 -12.18 24.51 -6.52
N ASP A 277 -11.94 24.45 -5.22
CA ASP A 277 -11.98 25.62 -4.32
C ASP A 277 -10.70 26.47 -4.43
N CYS A 278 -10.19 26.68 -5.65
CA CYS A 278 -9.00 27.49 -5.92
C CYS A 278 -9.27 28.49 -7.05
N SER A 279 -8.63 29.66 -6.97
CA SER A 279 -8.72 30.72 -7.98
C SER A 279 -7.58 30.68 -9.00
N CYS A 280 -6.84 29.56 -9.11
CA CYS A 280 -5.68 29.44 -9.99
C CYS A 280 -6.02 29.69 -11.47
N ALA A 281 -7.20 29.27 -11.93
CA ALA A 281 -7.65 29.51 -13.30
C ALA A 281 -7.77 31.00 -13.64
N ASN A 282 -8.06 31.85 -12.64
CA ASN A 282 -8.13 33.30 -12.83
C ASN A 282 -6.73 33.94 -12.97
N LYS A 283 -5.72 33.35 -12.31
CA LYS A 283 -4.35 33.88 -12.26
C LYS A 283 -3.45 33.31 -13.36
N ALA A 284 -3.77 32.12 -13.86
CA ALA A 284 -3.05 31.43 -14.92
C ALA A 284 -4.06 31.00 -16.01
N PRO A 285 -4.36 31.87 -16.98
CA PRO A 285 -5.28 31.53 -18.07
C PRO A 285 -4.72 30.36 -18.88
N GLY A 286 -5.46 29.25 -18.92
CA GLY A 286 -5.04 27.99 -19.57
C GLY A 286 -5.74 26.76 -19.00
N LYS A 287 -5.36 25.56 -19.46
CA LYS A 287 -5.85 24.26 -18.95
C LYS A 287 -5.22 23.94 -17.60
N THR A 288 -5.62 24.67 -16.56
CA THR A 288 -5.11 24.50 -15.18
C THR A 288 -5.69 23.28 -14.48
N ASN A 289 -6.81 22.74 -14.94
CA ASN A 289 -7.48 21.59 -14.34
C ASN A 289 -7.34 20.35 -15.23
N LEU A 290 -6.99 19.22 -14.64
CA LEU A 290 -6.95 17.90 -15.27
C LEU A 290 -7.94 16.94 -14.61
N GLU A 291 -8.42 15.98 -15.40
CA GLU A 291 -9.15 14.82 -14.93
C GLU A 291 -8.19 13.62 -14.88
N LEU A 292 -8.01 13.08 -13.68
CA LEU A 292 -7.17 11.92 -13.40
C LEU A 292 -8.04 10.71 -13.06
N GLY A 293 -7.49 9.51 -13.26
CA GLY A 293 -8.09 8.23 -12.91
C GLY A 293 -8.86 7.56 -14.06
N PRO A 294 -9.93 6.81 -13.74
CA PRO A 294 -10.55 6.73 -12.41
C PRO A 294 -9.66 5.99 -11.38
N VAL A 295 -9.67 6.46 -10.14
CA VAL A 295 -8.90 5.89 -9.02
C VAL A 295 -9.81 5.55 -7.84
N TRP A 296 -9.28 4.82 -6.86
CA TRP A 296 -10.00 4.49 -5.63
C TRP A 296 -10.16 5.73 -4.74
N SER A 297 -11.39 6.08 -4.45
CA SER A 297 -11.78 7.20 -3.58
C SER A 297 -12.11 6.78 -2.15
N GLY A 298 -12.32 5.48 -1.91
CA GLY A 298 -12.61 4.94 -0.59
C GLY A 298 -11.40 4.99 0.37
N PRO A 299 -11.58 4.47 1.60
CA PRO A 299 -10.50 4.40 2.57
C PRO A 299 -9.40 3.46 2.08
N ILE A 300 -8.15 3.74 2.50
CA ILE A 300 -6.97 2.92 2.24
C ILE A 300 -6.40 2.27 3.51
N PHE A 301 -7.10 2.46 4.63
CA PHE A 301 -6.79 1.91 5.95
C PHE A 301 -8.09 1.50 6.62
N ASP A 302 -8.17 0.28 7.12
CA ASP A 302 -9.18 -0.13 8.08
C ASP A 302 -8.58 0.10 9.48
N VAL A 303 -9.12 1.09 10.20
CA VAL A 303 -8.62 1.50 11.52
C VAL A 303 -8.59 0.30 12.48
N SER A 304 -9.65 -0.49 12.50
CA SER A 304 -9.76 -1.65 13.38
C SER A 304 -8.72 -2.72 13.06
N PHE A 305 -8.42 -2.92 11.77
CA PHE A 305 -7.41 -3.86 11.32
C PHE A 305 -6.01 -3.39 11.72
N VAL A 306 -5.69 -2.11 11.50
CA VAL A 306 -4.38 -1.52 11.86
C VAL A 306 -4.17 -1.58 13.38
N GLU A 307 -5.20 -1.30 14.19
CA GLU A 307 -5.13 -1.43 15.64
C GLU A 307 -4.81 -2.87 16.08
N ARG A 308 -5.52 -3.85 15.54
CA ARG A 308 -5.26 -5.27 15.83
C ARG A 308 -3.88 -5.71 15.33
N LEU A 309 -3.44 -5.20 14.18
CA LEU A 309 -2.11 -5.49 13.63
C LEU A 309 -1.01 -4.96 14.54
N GLN A 310 -1.15 -3.72 15.01
CA GLN A 310 -0.21 -3.12 15.97
C GLN A 310 -0.22 -3.87 17.30
N ALA A 311 -1.40 -4.20 17.84
CA ALA A 311 -1.51 -4.95 19.09
C ALA A 311 -0.86 -6.34 18.98
N ASN A 312 -1.14 -7.06 17.89
CA ASN A 312 -0.53 -8.36 17.62
C ASN A 312 1.00 -8.24 17.47
N PHE A 313 1.49 -7.21 16.77
CA PHE A 313 2.92 -6.96 16.65
C PHE A 313 3.60 -6.75 18.01
N LYS A 314 3.01 -5.94 18.90
CA LYS A 314 3.52 -5.69 20.27
C LYS A 314 3.52 -6.96 21.14
N LEU A 315 2.54 -7.84 20.97
CA LEU A 315 2.54 -9.15 21.66
C LEU A 315 3.66 -10.06 21.13
N CYS A 316 3.95 -9.98 19.82
CA CYS A 316 5.03 -10.73 19.18
C CYS A 316 6.43 -10.11 19.38
N GLU A 317 6.56 -8.85 19.82
CA GLU A 317 7.85 -8.19 20.12
C GLU A 317 8.66 -8.91 21.21
N GLN A 318 8.05 -9.82 21.99
CA GLN A 318 8.75 -10.72 22.90
C GLN A 318 9.49 -11.88 22.19
N ASN A 319 9.44 -11.94 20.85
CA ASN A 319 10.11 -12.92 19.98
C ASN A 319 10.71 -12.23 18.72
N ILE A 320 11.31 -13.03 17.83
CA ILE A 320 12.10 -12.79 16.58
C ILE A 320 11.75 -11.54 15.70
N PHE A 321 10.63 -10.85 15.92
CA PHE A 321 10.10 -9.75 15.10
C PHE A 321 10.44 -8.33 15.54
N SER A 322 11.21 -8.11 16.62
CA SER A 322 11.47 -6.76 17.12
C SER A 322 12.09 -5.87 16.05
N ASN A 323 11.26 -5.01 15.45
CA ASN A 323 11.65 -4.05 14.44
C ASN A 323 11.05 -2.71 14.84
N TYR A 324 11.87 -1.88 15.48
CA TYR A 324 11.50 -0.55 15.93
C TYR A 324 10.93 0.31 14.80
N GLU A 325 11.48 0.20 13.60
CA GLU A 325 11.00 0.93 12.42
C GLU A 325 9.58 0.49 12.02
N LEU A 326 9.27 -0.80 12.10
CA LEU A 326 7.92 -1.31 11.84
C LEU A 326 6.92 -0.85 12.92
N SER A 327 7.34 -0.87 14.19
CA SER A 327 6.55 -0.38 15.34
C SER A 327 6.15 1.09 15.15
N THR A 328 7.15 1.96 14.91
CA THR A 328 6.92 3.40 14.66
C THR A 328 6.12 3.67 13.40
N THR A 329 6.26 2.83 12.36
CA THR A 329 5.45 2.94 11.14
C THR A 329 3.99 2.60 11.42
N PHE A 330 3.70 1.59 12.25
CA PHE A 330 2.32 1.29 12.66
C PHE A 330 1.70 2.42 13.48
N ASP A 331 2.45 3.06 14.39
CA ASP A 331 1.96 4.24 15.13
C ASP A 331 1.57 5.37 14.16
N LEU A 332 2.42 5.65 13.17
CA LEU A 332 2.17 6.69 12.17
C LEU A 332 0.97 6.35 11.27
N ILE A 333 0.86 5.11 10.79
CA ILE A 333 -0.28 4.67 9.97
C ILE A 333 -1.58 4.73 10.79
N LEU A 334 -1.55 4.36 12.06
CA LEU A 334 -2.72 4.42 12.92
C LEU A 334 -3.18 5.87 13.17
N GLU A 335 -2.23 6.78 13.40
CA GLU A 335 -2.53 8.22 13.48
C GLU A 335 -3.11 8.74 12.15
N GLU A 336 -2.56 8.30 11.03
CA GLU A 336 -3.01 8.67 9.68
C GLU A 336 -4.41 8.14 9.34
N ALA A 337 -4.70 6.89 9.74
CA ALA A 337 -5.99 6.25 9.53
C ALA A 337 -7.10 6.91 10.36
N ARG A 338 -6.78 7.32 11.60
CA ARG A 338 -7.73 8.03 12.47
C ARG A 338 -7.92 9.49 12.05
N CYS A 339 -6.84 10.16 11.61
CA CYS A 339 -6.79 11.58 11.23
C CYS A 339 -7.62 12.47 12.19
N PRO A 340 -7.16 12.64 13.45
CA PRO A 340 -8.00 13.22 14.51
C PRO A 340 -8.15 14.75 14.40
N THR A 341 -9.13 15.28 15.13
CA THR A 341 -9.40 16.72 15.32
C THR A 341 -9.48 17.06 16.83
N ILE A 342 -9.39 18.35 17.19
CA ILE A 342 -9.55 18.84 18.58
C ILE A 342 -10.81 19.72 18.63
N GLU A 343 -11.73 19.43 19.56
CA GLU A 343 -12.87 20.31 19.81
C GLU A 343 -12.45 21.55 20.62
N SER A 344 -13.02 22.71 20.29
CA SER A 344 -13.02 23.90 21.11
C SER A 344 -14.23 23.85 22.06
N SER A 345 -14.10 23.15 23.18
CA SER A 345 -15.04 23.26 24.30
C SER A 345 -14.29 23.67 25.56
N ASP A 346 -14.94 24.43 26.44
CA ASP A 346 -14.39 25.00 27.68
C ASP A 346 -13.97 23.99 28.77
N GLU A 347 -13.99 22.69 28.46
CA GLU A 347 -13.51 21.57 29.27
C GLU A 347 -12.18 20.99 28.71
N PRO A 348 -11.37 20.24 29.48
CA PRO A 348 -10.03 19.84 29.05
C PRO A 348 -10.04 19.20 27.66
N LYS A 349 -9.29 19.79 26.73
CA LYS A 349 -9.18 19.44 25.30
C LYS A 349 -9.05 17.93 25.09
N ARG A 350 -10.15 17.23 24.78
CA ARG A 350 -10.14 15.81 24.44
C ARG A 350 -10.01 15.64 22.93
N THR A 351 -9.12 14.74 22.51
CA THR A 351 -9.02 14.31 21.11
C THR A 351 -10.32 13.63 20.70
N LYS A 352 -10.97 14.10 19.64
CA LYS A 352 -12.15 13.44 19.08
C LYS A 352 -11.76 12.55 17.92
N TYR A 353 -12.24 11.32 17.93
CA TYR A 353 -12.17 10.41 16.79
C TYR A 353 -13.47 10.53 16.00
N ASP A 354 -13.36 11.07 14.79
CA ASP A 354 -14.42 10.96 13.80
C ASP A 354 -14.37 9.55 13.20
N PHE A 355 -15.50 8.84 13.17
CA PHE A 355 -15.60 7.51 12.56
C PHE A 355 -15.72 7.58 11.03
N SER A 356 -15.70 8.78 10.44
CA SER A 356 -15.62 8.95 8.99
C SER A 356 -14.23 8.58 8.45
N ASP A 357 -14.22 8.08 7.20
CA ASP A 357 -12.99 7.73 6.49
C ASP A 357 -12.00 8.90 6.48
N GLN A 358 -10.71 8.60 6.57
CA GLN A 358 -9.64 9.59 6.51
C GLN A 358 -9.71 10.45 5.23
N PRO A 359 -9.35 11.75 5.29
CA PRO A 359 -9.33 12.61 4.11
C PRO A 359 -8.39 12.02 3.04
N PRO A 360 -8.76 11.97 1.75
CA PRO A 360 -7.93 11.38 0.72
C PRO A 360 -6.72 12.26 0.39
N PHE A 361 -5.59 11.63 0.06
CA PHE A 361 -4.32 12.27 -0.30
C PHE A 361 -3.68 13.09 0.84
N TYR A 362 -2.54 13.70 0.55
CA TYR A 362 -1.76 14.53 1.46
C TYR A 362 -1.17 15.76 0.76
N PHE A 363 -0.75 16.76 1.51
CA PHE A 363 -0.10 17.96 1.01
C PHE A 363 1.32 18.05 1.54
N ASN A 364 2.31 18.09 0.65
CA ASN A 364 3.70 18.35 1.04
C ASN A 364 3.89 19.85 1.28
N ILE A 365 4.09 20.24 2.54
CA ILE A 365 4.15 21.66 2.92
C ILE A 365 5.44 22.36 2.44
N HIS A 366 6.50 21.61 2.12
CA HIS A 366 7.74 22.19 1.61
C HIS A 366 7.68 22.47 0.11
N LYS A 367 6.87 21.71 -0.63
CA LYS A 367 6.72 21.85 -2.08
C LYS A 367 5.53 22.72 -2.47
N HIS A 368 4.45 22.74 -1.67
CA HIS A 368 3.34 23.69 -1.80
C HIS A 368 3.67 25.02 -1.12
N HIS A 369 4.79 25.61 -1.54
CA HIS A 369 5.36 26.79 -0.90
C HIS A 369 4.90 28.05 -1.64
N PRO A 370 3.88 28.81 -1.15
CA PRO A 370 3.89 30.24 -1.44
C PRO A 370 5.19 30.80 -0.86
N GLN A 371 5.79 31.83 -1.46
CA GLN A 371 7.09 32.42 -1.11
C GLN A 371 7.24 32.80 0.39
N ILE A 372 7.43 31.82 1.28
CA ILE A 372 7.53 31.95 2.73
C ILE A 372 8.98 31.74 3.14
N ASN A 373 9.63 32.74 3.75
CA ASN A 373 11.07 32.64 4.05
C ASN A 373 11.41 31.61 5.15
N GLN A 374 10.44 31.17 5.97
CA GLN A 374 10.66 30.21 7.04
C GLN A 374 9.49 29.23 7.21
N LEU A 375 9.76 27.95 6.97
CA LEU A 375 8.77 26.88 7.09
C LEU A 375 8.51 26.50 8.55
N MET A 376 7.22 26.45 8.92
CA MET A 376 6.78 25.98 10.23
C MET A 376 7.04 24.47 10.39
N LYS A 377 7.38 24.03 11.62
CA LYS A 377 7.51 22.60 11.93
C LYS A 377 6.18 21.87 11.68
N LEU A 378 6.25 20.71 11.02
CA LEU A 378 5.09 19.88 10.66
C LEU A 378 4.12 19.63 11.83
N ASN A 379 4.65 19.30 13.02
CA ASN A 379 3.87 19.11 14.24
C ASN A 379 3.01 20.32 14.60
N LYS A 380 3.57 21.53 14.49
CA LYS A 380 2.87 22.78 14.81
C LYS A 380 1.74 23.04 13.81
N VAL A 381 1.96 22.74 12.52
CA VAL A 381 0.93 22.88 11.48
C VAL A 381 -0.23 21.92 11.76
N VAL A 382 0.06 20.65 12.05
CA VAL A 382 -0.96 19.64 12.44
C VAL A 382 -1.73 20.09 13.68
N GLU A 383 -1.04 20.58 14.71
CA GLU A 383 -1.67 21.06 15.94
C GLU A 383 -2.59 22.25 15.70
N ARG A 384 -2.16 23.23 14.88
CA ARG A 384 -2.97 24.40 14.53
C ARG A 384 -4.20 24.02 13.72
N LEU A 385 -4.05 23.14 12.71
CA LEU A 385 -5.18 22.61 11.94
C LEU A 385 -6.22 21.95 12.86
N ARG A 386 -5.77 21.08 13.77
CA ARG A 386 -6.64 20.42 14.75
C ARG A 386 -7.35 21.42 15.67
N LYS A 387 -6.66 22.46 16.15
CA LYS A 387 -7.26 23.53 16.98
C LYS A 387 -8.30 24.37 16.22
N MET A 388 -8.18 24.47 14.90
CA MET A 388 -9.16 25.11 14.03
C MET A 388 -10.35 24.19 13.70
N GLY A 389 -10.40 22.98 14.25
CA GLY A 389 -11.47 22.01 14.05
C GLY A 389 -11.26 21.07 12.86
N TYR A 390 -10.18 21.22 12.09
CA TYR A 390 -9.87 20.34 10.96
C TYR A 390 -9.25 19.02 11.43
N ARG A 391 -9.57 17.95 10.70
CA ARG A 391 -8.86 16.68 10.84
C ARG A 391 -7.46 16.85 10.26
N ALA A 392 -6.44 16.45 11.00
CA ALA A 392 -5.08 16.50 10.48
C ALA A 392 -4.18 15.41 11.07
N SER A 393 -3.24 14.92 10.28
CA SER A 393 -2.17 14.02 10.71
C SER A 393 -0.96 14.17 9.81
N LYS A 394 0.19 13.69 10.27
CA LYS A 394 1.29 13.35 9.36
C LYS A 394 0.89 12.17 8.48
N THR A 395 1.73 11.86 7.50
CA THR A 395 1.58 10.68 6.66
C THR A 395 2.90 9.93 6.52
N HIS A 396 2.82 8.61 6.44
CA HIS A 396 3.98 7.77 6.17
C HIS A 396 4.44 7.83 4.70
N PHE A 397 3.59 8.31 3.78
CA PHE A 397 3.93 8.47 2.36
C PHE A 397 5.01 9.55 2.14
N ASP A 398 5.01 10.60 2.95
CA ASP A 398 5.97 11.70 2.82
C ASP A 398 6.19 12.36 4.19
N LYS A 399 7.44 12.30 4.66
CA LYS A 399 7.85 12.84 5.98
C LYS A 399 7.60 14.33 6.13
N LEU A 400 7.39 15.05 5.02
CA LEU A 400 7.15 16.48 4.95
C LEU A 400 5.70 16.83 4.61
N ALA A 401 4.78 15.86 4.68
CA ALA A 401 3.40 16.06 4.28
C ALA A 401 2.39 15.88 5.42
N ILE A 402 1.21 16.49 5.18
CA ILE A 402 0.06 16.47 6.09
C ILE A 402 -1.15 15.93 5.34
N ARG A 403 -1.89 15.03 5.96
CA ARG A 403 -3.25 14.66 5.55
C ARG A 403 -4.23 15.52 6.33
N THR A 404 -5.18 16.17 5.64
CA THR A 404 -6.19 17.02 6.27
C THR A 404 -7.42 17.19 5.40
N ASP A 405 -8.57 17.46 6.01
CA ASP A 405 -9.80 17.90 5.33
C ASP A 405 -9.88 19.44 5.20
N ALA A 406 -8.91 20.17 5.72
CA ALA A 406 -8.84 21.61 5.58
C ALA A 406 -8.73 22.02 4.10
N PRO A 407 -9.47 23.07 3.67
CA PRO A 407 -9.23 23.69 2.37
C PRO A 407 -7.78 24.14 2.24
N LEU A 408 -7.24 24.05 1.02
CA LEU A 408 -5.85 24.43 0.75
C LEU A 408 -5.55 25.89 1.15
N SER A 409 -6.53 26.79 1.07
CA SER A 409 -6.42 28.17 1.54
C SER A 409 -6.12 28.27 3.04
N SER A 410 -6.78 27.46 3.87
CA SER A 410 -6.54 27.44 5.32
C SER A 410 -5.16 26.86 5.66
N LEU A 411 -4.69 25.86 4.89
CA LEU A 411 -3.32 25.36 5.04
C LEU A 411 -2.29 26.46 4.72
N PHE A 412 -2.50 27.23 3.64
CA PHE A 412 -1.62 28.34 3.30
C PHE A 412 -1.66 29.46 4.33
N GLU A 413 -2.83 29.81 4.87
CA GLU A 413 -2.97 30.81 5.94
C GLU A 413 -2.15 30.43 7.17
N ILE A 414 -2.25 29.18 7.63
CA ILE A 414 -1.45 28.67 8.77
C ILE A 414 0.04 28.77 8.46
N MET A 415 0.45 28.38 7.26
CA MET A 415 1.86 28.41 6.85
C MET A 415 2.40 29.85 6.73
N SER A 416 1.57 30.81 6.30
CA SER A 416 1.95 32.22 6.15
C SER A 416 1.92 33.00 7.48
N SER A 417 1.11 32.55 8.46
CA SER A 417 1.06 33.16 9.78
C SER A 417 2.35 32.90 10.58
N PHE A 418 3.27 33.89 10.56
CA PHE A 418 4.51 33.85 11.34
C PHE A 418 4.21 33.57 12.83
N ASP A 419 4.97 32.67 13.45
CA ASP A 419 5.06 32.57 14.91
C ASP A 419 5.77 33.84 15.43
N CYS A 420 5.02 34.90 15.75
CA CYS A 420 5.55 36.07 16.49
C CYS A 420 6.04 35.73 17.92
N ASN A 421 5.97 34.47 18.35
CA ASN A 421 6.24 34.05 19.74
C ASN A 421 7.63 33.42 19.96
N ASN A 422 8.56 33.51 19.01
CA ASN A 422 9.93 32.98 19.16
C ASN A 422 11.01 34.08 19.24
N LEU A 423 10.62 35.32 19.54
CA LEU A 423 11.52 36.42 19.90
C LEU A 423 11.28 36.80 21.37
N GLN A 424 11.62 35.90 22.30
CA GLN A 424 11.94 36.24 23.69
C GLN A 424 13.06 35.34 24.19
#